data_AF-A0A8T6MBR0-F1
#
_entry.id   AF-A0A8T6MBR0-F1
#
_cell.length_a   1.000
_cell.length_b   1.000
_cell.length_c   1.000
_cell.angle_alpha   90.00
_cell.angle_beta   90.00
_cell.angle_gamma   90.00
#
_symmetry.space_group_name_H-M   'P 1'
#
loop_
_entity.id
_entity.type
_entity.pdbx_description
1 polymer ?
#
loop_
_entity_poly.entity_id
_entity_poly.type
_entity_poly.pdbx_seq_one_letter_code
_entity_poly.pdbx_strand_id
1 'polypeptide(L)'
;MRFYGFGNYYLSSLQQGLQSAHLVGELFTQNSIGGSKSNQVFDWAKNHKTMVLLNGGNSKDLQELFDFLNSSENPYAFAKFHEDEDSLGGALTYVGVVLPSFIYDLAYFIRTSSNDYEYDSVNEAIKKLKPVLTVTKLSQFEFSLCEKLNTFSLAK
;
A
#
# COMPACT_ATOMS: atom_id res chain seq x y z
N MET A 1 4.61 4.66 10.33
CA MET A 1 3.97 3.79 9.32
C MET A 1 2.57 4.27 9.03
N ARG A 2 1.99 3.92 7.87
CA ARG A 2 0.59 4.19 7.52
C ARG A 2 -0.01 2.95 6.84
N PHE A 3 -1.30 2.74 7.02
CA PHE A 3 -2.08 1.81 6.22
C PHE A 3 -2.62 2.55 5.00
N TYR A 4 -2.41 2.00 3.81
CA TYR A 4 -3.01 2.47 2.57
C TYR A 4 -4.07 1.47 2.12
N GLY A 5 -5.30 1.97 2.00
CA GLY A 5 -6.46 1.21 1.55
C GLY A 5 -6.92 1.67 0.17
N PHE A 6 -7.24 0.72 -0.70
CA PHE A 6 -7.64 0.94 -2.09
C PHE A 6 -9.02 0.31 -2.28
N GLY A 7 -10.05 1.15 -2.28
CA GLY A 7 -11.44 0.72 -2.40
C GLY A 7 -11.91 0.71 -3.85
N ASN A 8 -12.80 -0.22 -4.17
CA ASN A 8 -13.47 -0.28 -5.46
C ASN A 8 -14.31 1.00 -5.67
N TYR A 9 -14.10 1.71 -6.78
CA TYR A 9 -14.74 3.01 -7.01
C TYR A 9 -16.26 2.95 -7.17
N TYR A 10 -16.80 1.77 -7.49
CA TYR A 10 -18.25 1.58 -7.65
C TYR A 10 -19.00 1.61 -6.31
N LEU A 11 -18.30 1.52 -5.18
CA LEU A 11 -18.88 1.57 -3.84
C LEU A 11 -19.07 3.01 -3.36
N SER A 12 -20.15 3.25 -2.62
CA SER A 12 -20.35 4.53 -1.93
C SER A 12 -19.27 4.79 -0.88
N SER A 13 -19.04 6.05 -0.51
CA SER A 13 -18.03 6.41 0.51
C SER A 13 -18.27 5.72 1.86
N LEU A 14 -19.53 5.51 2.24
CA LEU A 14 -19.87 4.76 3.46
C LEU A 14 -19.45 3.30 3.34
N GLN A 15 -19.76 2.66 2.21
CA GLN A 15 -19.34 1.29 1.94
C GLN A 15 -17.82 1.19 1.90
N GLN A 16 -17.11 2.11 1.25
CA GLN A 16 -15.63 2.13 1.26
C GLN A 16 -15.05 2.18 2.68
N GLY A 17 -15.66 2.97 3.57
CA GLY A 17 -15.30 2.99 4.99
C GLY A 17 -15.50 1.63 5.65
N LEU A 18 -16.65 1.00 5.44
CA LEU A 18 -16.97 -0.33 5.97
C LEU A 18 -16.00 -1.41 5.45
N GLN A 19 -15.73 -1.43 4.14
CA GLN A 19 -14.80 -2.38 3.52
C GLN A 19 -13.38 -2.26 4.07
N SER A 20 -12.96 -1.03 4.41
CA SER A 20 -11.66 -0.82 5.05
C SER A 20 -11.56 -1.49 6.43
N ALA A 21 -12.65 -1.54 7.19
CA ALA A 21 -12.69 -2.20 8.49
C ALA A 21 -12.63 -3.73 8.36
N HIS A 22 -13.37 -4.30 7.39
CA HIS A 22 -13.28 -5.72 7.06
C HIS A 22 -11.86 -6.12 6.67
N LEU A 23 -11.22 -5.32 5.81
CA LEU A 23 -9.85 -5.57 5.40
C LEU A 23 -8.87 -5.52 6.58
N VAL A 24 -9.05 -4.60 7.54
CA VAL A 24 -8.21 -4.58 8.75
C VAL A 24 -8.35 -5.89 9.52
N GLY A 25 -9.56 -6.46 9.60
CA GLY A 25 -9.79 -7.80 10.14
C GLY A 25 -8.95 -8.86 9.41
N GLU A 26 -9.05 -8.91 8.07
CA GLU A 26 -8.27 -9.82 7.23
C GLU A 26 -6.75 -9.65 7.40
N LEU A 27 -6.28 -8.41 7.52
CA LEU A 27 -4.88 -8.11 7.72
C LEU A 27 -4.34 -8.72 9.02
N PHE A 28 -5.13 -8.69 10.10
CA PHE A 28 -4.75 -9.30 11.37
C PHE A 28 -4.84 -10.83 11.35
N THR A 29 -5.85 -11.42 10.69
CA THR A 29 -5.98 -12.88 10.61
C THR A 29 -4.83 -13.49 9.79
N GLN A 30 -4.50 -12.88 8.64
CA GLN A 30 -3.43 -13.32 7.76
C GLN A 30 -2.03 -13.17 8.38
N ASN A 31 -1.84 -12.16 9.23
CA ASN A 31 -0.56 -11.86 9.87
C ASN A 31 -0.58 -12.18 11.39
N SER A 32 -1.41 -13.13 11.81
CA SER A 32 -1.56 -13.54 13.21
C SER A 32 -0.39 -14.37 13.73
N ILE A 33 0.30 -15.08 12.84
CA ILE A 33 1.46 -15.91 13.16
C ILE A 33 2.72 -15.04 13.01
N GLY A 34 3.56 -15.03 14.05
CA GLY A 34 4.71 -14.12 14.17
C GLY A 34 5.62 -14.08 12.94
N GLY A 35 6.24 -12.92 12.70
CA GLY A 35 7.08 -12.66 11.53
C GLY A 35 7.21 -11.17 11.25
N SER A 36 7.99 -10.80 10.24
CA SER A 36 8.21 -9.38 9.89
C SER A 36 6.90 -8.65 9.57
N LYS A 37 6.03 -9.25 8.74
CA LYS A 37 4.73 -8.67 8.37
C LYS A 37 3.77 -8.58 9.55
N SER A 38 3.73 -9.58 10.43
CA SER A 38 2.99 -9.52 11.69
C SER A 38 3.43 -8.34 12.55
N ASN A 39 4.74 -8.19 12.77
CA ASN A 39 5.29 -7.07 13.53
C ASN A 39 4.93 -5.71 12.92
N GLN A 40 4.92 -5.59 11.59
CA GLN A 40 4.48 -4.36 10.90
C GLN A 40 3.01 -4.01 11.20
N VAL A 41 2.11 -5.00 11.14
CA VAL A 41 0.67 -4.77 11.42
C VAL A 41 0.47 -4.35 12.87
N PHE A 42 1.11 -5.05 13.81
CA PHE A 42 1.01 -4.72 15.24
C PHE A 42 1.65 -3.36 15.57
N ASP A 43 2.81 -3.03 15.00
CA ASP A 43 3.46 -1.73 15.20
C ASP A 43 2.61 -0.59 14.65
N TRP A 44 2.07 -0.75 13.43
CA TRP A 44 1.14 0.22 12.86
C TRP A 44 -0.09 0.42 13.77
N ALA A 45 -0.77 -0.65 14.16
CA ALA A 45 -1.99 -0.56 14.96
C ALA A 45 -1.75 -0.04 16.38
N LYS A 46 -0.58 -0.32 16.96
CA LYS A 46 -0.24 0.14 18.31
C LYS A 46 0.24 1.60 18.30
N ASN A 47 1.18 1.95 17.43
CA ASN A 47 1.96 3.18 17.52
C ASN A 47 1.61 4.25 16.49
N HIS A 48 0.96 3.90 15.37
CA HIS A 48 0.71 4.86 14.28
C HIS A 48 -0.77 5.11 14.01
N LYS A 49 -1.57 4.06 13.83
CA LYS A 49 -3.03 4.09 13.62
C LYS A 49 -3.53 4.97 12.46
N THR A 50 -2.64 5.46 11.60
CA THR A 50 -3.03 6.28 10.44
C THR A 50 -3.48 5.40 9.28
N MET A 51 -4.66 5.66 8.76
CA MET A 51 -5.20 5.04 7.54
C MET A 51 -5.36 6.11 6.46
N VAL A 52 -4.96 5.78 5.24
CA VAL A 52 -5.18 6.60 4.03
C VAL A 52 -6.04 5.79 3.08
N LEU A 53 -7.29 6.20 2.89
CA LEU A 53 -8.25 5.51 2.04
C LEU A 53 -8.28 6.19 0.67
N LEU A 54 -7.98 5.44 -0.37
CA LEU A 54 -7.83 5.90 -1.75
C LEU A 54 -8.82 5.19 -2.66
N ASN A 55 -9.08 5.81 -3.80
CA ASN A 55 -9.75 5.16 -4.91
C ASN A 55 -8.79 4.15 -5.56
N GLY A 56 -9.13 2.87 -5.50
CA GLY A 56 -8.33 1.77 -6.02
C GLY A 56 -8.66 1.38 -7.47
N GLY A 57 -9.59 2.06 -8.13
CA GLY A 57 -10.06 1.68 -9.46
C GLY A 57 -11.18 0.65 -9.41
N ASN A 58 -11.38 -0.05 -10.53
CA ASN A 58 -12.37 -1.12 -10.66
C ASN A 58 -11.78 -2.45 -10.15
N SER A 59 -12.56 -3.53 -10.29
CA SER A 59 -12.14 -4.88 -9.88
C SER A 59 -10.84 -5.36 -10.55
N LYS A 60 -10.61 -5.02 -11.83
CA LYS A 60 -9.37 -5.35 -12.53
C LYS A 60 -8.18 -4.62 -11.91
N ASP A 61 -8.32 -3.32 -11.64
CA ASP A 61 -7.25 -2.51 -11.03
C ASP A 61 -6.86 -3.05 -9.63
N LEU A 62 -7.86 -3.43 -8.83
CA LEU A 62 -7.64 -4.06 -7.53
C LEU A 62 -6.95 -5.42 -7.63
N GLN A 63 -7.36 -6.24 -8.60
CA GLN A 63 -6.75 -7.55 -8.83
C GLN A 63 -5.28 -7.41 -9.24
N GLU A 64 -4.98 -6.51 -10.18
CA GLU A 64 -3.60 -6.22 -10.58
C GLU A 64 -2.75 -5.66 -9.45
N LEU A 65 -3.32 -4.82 -8.57
CA LEU A 65 -2.64 -4.33 -7.37
C LEU A 65 -2.34 -5.48 -6.40
N PHE A 66 -3.32 -6.35 -6.15
CA PHE A 66 -3.13 -7.50 -5.27
C PHE A 66 -2.06 -8.44 -5.83
N ASP A 67 -2.09 -8.75 -7.12
CA ASP A 67 -1.10 -9.62 -7.76
C ASP A 67 0.31 -9.04 -7.68
N PHE A 68 0.46 -7.72 -7.85
CA PHE A 68 1.72 -7.02 -7.62
C PHE A 68 2.19 -7.18 -6.17
N LEU A 69 1.32 -6.95 -5.19
CA LEU A 69 1.65 -7.09 -3.76
C LEU A 69 1.92 -8.55 -3.35
N ASN A 70 1.36 -9.52 -4.07
CA ASN A 70 1.55 -10.95 -3.81
C ASN A 70 2.89 -11.50 -4.32
N SER A 71 3.78 -10.63 -4.81
CA SER A 71 5.17 -10.99 -5.13
C SER A 71 5.93 -11.50 -3.89
N SER A 72 6.79 -12.49 -4.08
CA SER A 72 7.73 -12.96 -3.05
C SER A 72 8.73 -11.88 -2.63
N GLU A 73 8.93 -10.86 -3.46
CA GLU A 73 9.80 -9.72 -3.16
C GLU A 73 9.15 -8.69 -2.24
N ASN A 74 7.83 -8.76 -2.01
CA ASN A 74 7.12 -7.79 -1.18
C ASN A 74 7.41 -8.02 0.33
N PRO A 75 8.13 -7.09 1.00
CA PRO A 75 8.42 -7.22 2.42
C PRO A 75 7.28 -6.70 3.32
N TYR A 76 6.23 -6.12 2.74
CA TYR A 76 5.17 -5.42 3.46
C TYR A 76 3.97 -6.31 3.75
N ALA A 77 3.31 -6.06 4.87
CA ALA A 77 2.03 -6.67 5.21
C ALA A 77 0.93 -6.09 4.31
N PHE A 78 0.17 -6.96 3.66
CA PHE A 78 -0.94 -6.60 2.79
C PHE A 78 -2.05 -7.63 2.92
N ALA A 79 -3.25 -7.26 2.47
CA ALA A 79 -4.41 -8.13 2.41
C ALA A 79 -5.34 -7.68 1.28
N LYS A 80 -6.33 -8.52 0.97
CA LYS A 80 -7.52 -8.16 0.19
C LYS A 80 -8.78 -8.64 0.89
N PHE A 81 -9.91 -8.02 0.58
CA PHE A 81 -11.22 -8.41 1.07
C PHE A 81 -12.19 -8.59 -0.09
N HIS A 82 -12.92 -9.70 -0.05
CA HIS A 82 -14.05 -9.94 -0.93
C HIS A 82 -15.32 -9.93 -0.09
N GLU A 83 -16.38 -9.37 -0.65
CA GLU A 83 -17.72 -9.56 -0.10
C GLU A 83 -18.13 -11.02 -0.21
N ASP A 84 -19.10 -11.43 0.61
CA ASP A 84 -19.70 -12.74 0.45
C ASP A 84 -20.56 -12.84 -0.83
N GLU A 85 -20.90 -14.07 -1.21
CA GLU A 85 -21.69 -14.36 -2.40
C GLU A 85 -23.08 -13.73 -2.35
N ASP A 86 -23.68 -13.67 -1.16
CA ASP A 86 -25.06 -13.19 -0.96
C ASP A 86 -25.15 -11.64 -0.94
N SER A 87 -24.05 -10.95 -0.64
CA SER A 87 -23.99 -9.49 -0.51
C SER A 87 -23.58 -8.81 -1.82
N LEU A 88 -22.49 -9.27 -2.45
CA LEU A 88 -22.00 -8.70 -3.71
C LEU A 88 -21.36 -9.76 -4.62
N GLY A 89 -21.83 -11.01 -4.58
CA GLY A 89 -21.40 -12.06 -5.51
C GLY A 89 -19.90 -12.34 -5.47
N GLY A 90 -19.29 -12.32 -4.28
CA GLY A 90 -17.86 -12.62 -4.14
C GLY A 90 -16.93 -11.49 -4.61
N ALA A 91 -17.44 -10.28 -4.85
CA ALA A 91 -16.68 -9.22 -5.47
C ALA A 91 -15.48 -8.76 -4.62
N LEU A 92 -14.33 -8.58 -5.27
CA LEU A 92 -13.17 -7.89 -4.69
C LEU A 92 -13.50 -6.40 -4.51
N THR A 93 -13.63 -5.98 -3.26
CA THR A 93 -14.04 -4.62 -2.90
C THR A 93 -12.91 -3.77 -2.35
N TYR A 94 -11.85 -4.40 -1.84
CA TYR A 94 -10.80 -3.67 -1.13
C TYR A 94 -9.46 -4.41 -1.11
N VAL A 95 -8.38 -3.65 -1.30
CA VAL A 95 -6.98 -4.11 -1.14
C VAL A 95 -6.26 -3.12 -0.24
N GLY A 96 -5.30 -3.57 0.57
CA GLY A 96 -4.54 -2.64 1.39
C GLY A 96 -3.20 -3.18 1.88
N VAL A 97 -2.34 -2.26 2.26
CA VAL A 97 -0.94 -2.50 2.60
C VAL A 97 -0.48 -1.57 3.71
N VAL A 98 0.37 -2.07 4.61
CA VAL A 98 0.99 -1.29 5.69
C VAL A 98 2.40 -0.91 5.28
N LEU A 99 2.68 0.40 5.25
CA LEU A 99 3.92 0.95 4.72
C LEU A 99 4.68 1.81 5.74
N PRO A 100 6.02 1.71 5.79
CA PRO A 100 6.87 2.63 6.53
C PRO A 100 6.92 4.01 5.85
N SER A 101 7.41 5.01 6.57
CA SER A 101 7.37 6.40 6.09
C SER A 101 8.18 6.64 4.83
N PHE A 102 9.36 6.05 4.77
CA PHE A 102 10.26 6.25 3.64
C PHE A 102 9.64 5.87 2.29
N ILE A 103 8.69 4.92 2.24
CA ILE A 103 8.03 4.53 0.98
C ILE A 103 7.15 5.67 0.47
N TYR A 104 6.29 6.25 1.30
CA TYR A 104 5.41 7.32 0.85
C TYR A 104 6.14 8.67 0.73
N ASP A 105 7.20 8.89 1.51
CA ASP A 105 8.07 10.05 1.36
C ASP A 105 8.86 9.98 0.04
N LEU A 106 9.34 8.79 -0.33
CA LEU A 106 10.00 8.56 -1.62
C LEU A 106 9.02 8.66 -2.79
N ALA A 107 7.82 8.08 -2.68
CA ALA A 107 6.79 8.21 -3.71
C ALA A 107 6.46 9.70 -3.97
N TYR A 108 6.35 10.50 -2.91
CA TYR A 108 6.20 11.96 -3.01
C TYR A 108 7.39 12.62 -3.70
N PHE A 109 8.62 12.26 -3.32
CA PHE A 109 9.83 12.79 -3.95
C PHE A 109 9.88 12.48 -5.46
N ILE A 110 9.61 11.23 -5.86
CA ILE A 110 9.58 10.81 -7.26
C ILE A 110 8.54 11.62 -8.04
N ARG A 111 7.35 11.82 -7.47
CA ARG A 111 6.25 12.56 -8.12
C ARG A 111 6.55 14.04 -8.31
N THR A 112 7.20 14.67 -7.34
CA THR A 112 7.42 16.13 -7.33
C THR A 112 8.68 16.56 -8.05
N SER A 113 9.66 15.67 -8.17
CA SER A 113 10.88 15.92 -8.90
C SER A 113 10.57 15.82 -10.40
N SER A 114 10.58 16.94 -11.12
CA SER A 114 10.06 17.11 -12.49
C SER A 114 10.77 16.31 -13.61
N ASN A 115 11.59 15.32 -13.27
CA ASN A 115 12.31 14.46 -14.21
C ASN A 115 11.74 13.04 -14.14
N ASP A 116 11.62 12.37 -15.28
CA ASP A 116 11.38 10.92 -15.32
C ASP A 116 12.61 10.22 -14.72
N TYR A 117 12.53 9.83 -13.45
CA TYR A 117 13.63 9.11 -12.80
C TYR A 117 13.57 7.63 -13.15
N GLU A 118 14.63 7.11 -13.76
CA GLU A 118 14.89 5.68 -13.84
C GLU A 118 15.39 5.15 -12.49
N TYR A 119 15.16 3.85 -12.20
CA TYR A 119 15.52 3.20 -10.94
C TYR A 119 16.96 3.49 -10.44
N ASP A 120 17.95 3.40 -11.34
CA ASP A 120 19.35 3.64 -11.00
C ASP A 120 19.60 5.11 -10.63
N SER A 121 18.92 6.04 -11.30
CA SER A 121 19.01 7.46 -11.02
C SER A 121 18.40 7.83 -9.65
N VAL A 122 17.33 7.14 -9.23
CA VAL A 122 16.75 7.30 -7.89
C VAL A 122 17.67 6.78 -6.81
N ASN A 123 18.29 5.61 -6.99
CA ASN A 123 19.23 5.08 -6.01
C ASN A 123 20.44 6.00 -5.82
N GLU A 124 20.94 6.63 -6.89
CA GLU A 124 21.98 7.65 -6.80
C GLU A 124 21.50 8.95 -6.14
N ALA A 125 20.24 9.35 -6.35
CA ALA A 125 19.64 10.50 -5.67
C ALA A 125 19.43 10.24 -4.16
N ILE A 126 18.95 9.06 -3.76
CA ILE A 126 18.77 8.65 -2.37
C ILE A 126 20.10 8.70 -1.61
N LYS A 127 21.22 8.27 -2.23
CA LYS A 127 22.56 8.39 -1.63
C LYS A 127 22.94 9.84 -1.31
N LYS A 128 22.44 10.81 -2.07
CA LYS A 128 22.67 12.26 -1.87
C LYS A 128 21.67 12.87 -0.87
N LEU A 129 20.48 12.29 -0.73
CA LEU A 129 19.40 12.69 0.18
C LEU A 129 19.47 12.01 1.56
N LYS A 130 20.63 11.43 1.92
CA LYS A 130 20.91 10.78 3.21
C LYS A 130 20.42 11.49 4.48
N PRO A 131 20.34 12.83 4.60
CA PRO A 131 19.78 13.43 5.81
C PRO A 131 18.25 13.33 5.91
N VAL A 132 17.53 13.03 4.81
CA VAL A 132 16.06 13.02 4.75
C VAL A 132 15.49 11.59 4.74
N LEU A 133 16.16 10.65 4.07
CA LEU A 133 15.72 9.26 3.95
C LEU A 133 16.67 8.35 4.75
N THR A 134 16.13 7.59 5.70
CA THR A 134 16.89 6.61 6.50
C THR A 134 17.34 5.37 5.71
N VAL A 135 17.01 5.31 4.41
CA VAL A 135 17.25 4.16 3.53
C VAL A 135 18.51 4.37 2.70
N THR A 136 19.37 3.34 2.65
CA THR A 136 20.65 3.37 1.92
C THR A 136 20.59 2.75 0.53
N LYS A 137 19.60 1.88 0.28
CA LYS A 137 19.36 1.24 -1.01
C LYS A 137 17.90 0.82 -1.10
N LEU A 138 17.25 1.10 -2.23
CA LEU A 138 15.90 0.65 -2.52
C LEU A 138 15.96 -0.69 -3.26
N SER A 139 15.01 -1.59 -3.02
CA SER A 139 14.78 -2.74 -3.91
C SER A 139 14.00 -2.31 -5.15
N GLN A 140 14.06 -3.13 -6.20
CA GLN A 140 13.28 -2.90 -7.42
C GLN A 140 11.77 -2.95 -7.13
N PHE A 141 11.33 -3.87 -6.29
CA PHE A 141 9.95 -3.93 -5.82
C PHE A 141 9.50 -2.63 -5.15
N GLU A 142 10.29 -2.09 -4.23
CA GLU A 142 9.95 -0.84 -3.52
C GLU A 142 9.91 0.37 -4.45
N PHE A 143 10.75 0.40 -5.49
CA PHE A 143 10.68 1.42 -6.54
C PHE A 143 9.35 1.36 -7.27
N SER A 144 9.02 0.18 -7.81
CA SER A 144 7.77 -0.05 -8.53
C SER A 144 6.54 0.17 -7.63
N LEU A 145 6.65 -0.11 -6.33
CA LEU A 145 5.62 0.22 -5.36
C LEU A 145 5.42 1.73 -5.26
N CYS A 146 6.49 2.53 -5.19
CA CYS A 146 6.39 3.99 -5.16
C CYS A 146 5.73 4.54 -6.44
N GLU A 147 6.09 4.01 -7.61
CA GLU A 147 5.46 4.37 -8.89
C GLU A 147 3.97 4.01 -8.89
N LYS A 148 3.63 2.79 -8.47
CA LYS A 148 2.24 2.32 -8.37
C LYS A 148 1.43 3.18 -7.39
N LEU A 149 1.98 3.56 -6.24
CA LEU A 149 1.28 4.46 -5.31
C LEU A 149 0.94 5.80 -5.96
N ASN A 150 1.84 6.35 -6.79
CA ASN A 150 1.59 7.60 -7.50
C ASN A 150 0.47 7.51 -8.54
N THR A 151 0.15 6.33 -9.08
CA THR A 151 -0.99 6.16 -9.99
C THR A 151 -2.34 6.33 -9.26
N PHE A 152 -2.39 6.08 -7.95
CA PHE A 152 -3.61 6.21 -7.14
C PHE A 152 -3.82 7.63 -6.57
N SER A 153 -3.10 8.63 -7.08
CA SER A 153 -3.22 10.03 -6.64
C SER A 153 -3.10 10.17 -5.12
N LEU A 154 -2.03 9.61 -4.53
CA LEU A 154 -1.64 9.88 -3.14
C LEU A 154 -1.93 11.35 -2.81
N ALA A 155 -2.79 11.59 -1.82
CA ALA A 155 -3.33 12.91 -1.49
C ALA A 155 -2.27 14.02 -1.64
N LYS A 156 -2.64 15.07 -2.40
CA LYS A 156 -1.80 16.26 -2.65
C LYS A 156 -1.46 16.98 -1.35
#